data_AF-A0AA50T8Z0-F1
#
_entry.id   AF-A0AA50T8Z0-F1
#
_cell.length_a   1.000
_cell.length_b   1.000
_cell.length_c   1.000
_cell.angle_alpha   90.00
_cell.angle_beta   90.00
_cell.angle_gamma   90.00
#
_symmetry.space_group_name_H-M   'P 1'
#
loop_
_entity.id
_entity.type
_entity.pdbx_description
1 polymer ?
#
loop_
_entity_poly.entity_id
_entity_poly.type
_entity_poly.pdbx_seq_one_letter_code
_entity_poly.pdbx_strand_id
1 'polypeptide(L)'
;RYQWIGNAGTHFYHAHTGLQKLDGIYGSIIVRQPPSKDPNSHLYDYDLTTHVMLISDWLHEDATERFPGRLAVNTGQDPENVLINGKGQFKDPNTGFMTNTPLEVFTITPGKSYRMRIINAFASVCPAQVTIEGH
;
A
#
# COMPACT_ATOMS: atom_id res chain seq x y z
N ARG A 1 14.43 20.56 6.68
CA ARG A 1 13.18 20.39 7.47
C ARG A 1 12.00 20.69 6.55
N TYR A 2 11.03 19.80 6.45
CA TYR A 2 9.79 20.07 5.70
C TYR A 2 8.78 20.79 6.59
N GLN A 3 8.12 21.81 6.06
CA GLN A 3 7.02 22.55 6.69
C GLN A 3 5.90 22.69 5.68
N TRP A 4 4.67 22.33 6.07
CA TRP A 4 3.52 22.31 5.16
C TRP A 4 2.22 22.44 5.96
N ILE A 5 1.16 22.88 5.28
CA ILE A 5 -0.23 22.89 5.76
C ILE A 5 -1.01 21.97 4.82
N GLY A 6 -1.78 21.05 5.38
CA GLY A 6 -2.49 20.03 4.61
C GLY A 6 -4.01 20.16 4.66
N ASN A 7 -4.64 19.75 3.56
CA ASN A 7 -6.09 19.64 3.43
C ASN A 7 -6.55 18.28 3.98
N ALA A 8 -7.78 18.20 4.49
CA ALA A 8 -8.36 16.92 4.93
C ALA A 8 -8.39 15.89 3.79
N GLY A 9 -8.00 14.65 4.06
CA GLY A 9 -7.90 13.61 3.04
C GLY A 9 -7.01 12.42 3.40
N THR A 10 -6.95 11.49 2.45
CA THR A 10 -6.01 10.37 2.44
C THR A 10 -4.85 10.75 1.53
N HIS A 11 -3.69 11.00 2.11
CA HIS A 11 -2.46 11.32 1.39
C HIS A 11 -1.39 10.28 1.74
N PHE A 12 -0.24 10.37 1.08
CA PHE A 12 0.92 9.55 1.40
C PHE A 12 2.19 10.33 1.02
N TYR A 13 3.33 9.96 1.62
CA TYR A 13 4.64 10.42 1.19
C TYR A 13 5.40 9.26 0.54
N HIS A 14 6.36 9.61 -0.30
CA HIS A 14 7.37 8.68 -0.78
C HIS A 14 8.68 9.41 -1.08
N ALA A 15 9.79 8.68 -1.09
CA ALA A 15 11.04 9.21 -1.63
C ALA A 15 10.84 9.55 -3.11
N HIS A 16 11.25 10.75 -3.50
CA HIS A 16 11.16 11.24 -4.89
C HIS A 16 12.56 11.39 -5.50
N THR A 17 13.47 10.48 -5.17
CA THR A 17 14.84 10.46 -5.68
C THR A 17 15.27 9.04 -5.99
N GLY A 18 15.89 8.86 -7.16
CA GLY A 18 16.28 7.54 -7.68
C GLY A 18 15.13 6.54 -7.59
N LEU A 19 15.46 5.35 -7.08
CA LEU A 19 14.55 4.21 -6.96
C LEU A 19 14.13 3.94 -5.52
N GLN A 20 14.43 4.86 -4.59
CA GLN A 20 14.21 4.67 -3.15
C GLN A 20 12.76 4.36 -2.76
N LYS A 21 11.78 4.76 -3.58
CA LYS A 21 10.38 4.38 -3.39
C LYS A 21 10.19 2.88 -3.56
N LEU A 22 10.79 2.26 -4.58
CA LEU A 22 10.70 0.81 -4.81
C LEU A 22 11.30 0.01 -3.65
N ASP A 23 12.30 0.57 -2.97
CA ASP A 23 12.96 -0.03 -1.81
C ASP A 23 12.24 0.25 -0.48
N GLY A 24 10.99 0.73 -0.52
CA GLY A 24 10.15 0.84 0.68
C GLY A 24 10.05 2.22 1.33
N ILE A 25 10.65 3.28 0.76
CA ILE A 25 10.58 4.63 1.36
C ILE A 25 9.27 5.31 0.96
N TYR A 26 8.19 4.96 1.66
CA TYR A 26 6.87 5.55 1.56
C TYR A 26 6.04 5.34 2.83
N GLY A 27 4.93 6.05 2.97
CA GLY A 27 4.03 5.89 4.10
C GLY A 27 2.79 6.77 4.02
N SER A 28 1.76 6.43 4.80
CA SER A 28 0.49 7.16 4.77
C SER A 28 0.54 8.49 5.53
N ILE A 29 -0.20 9.48 5.04
CA ILE A 29 -0.46 10.77 5.70
C ILE A 29 -1.96 10.99 5.68
N ILE A 30 -2.62 10.77 6.82
CA ILE A 30 -4.07 10.97 6.94
C ILE A 30 -4.32 12.28 7.67
N VAL A 31 -4.93 13.25 6.97
CA VAL A 31 -5.36 14.51 7.56
C VAL A 31 -6.86 14.39 7.84
N ARG A 32 -7.21 14.27 9.12
CA ARG A 32 -8.61 14.18 9.56
C ARG A 32 -9.18 15.56 9.85
N GLN A 33 -10.50 15.68 9.74
CA GLN A 33 -11.24 16.85 10.16
C GLN A 33 -12.36 16.46 11.12
N PRO A 34 -12.87 17.39 11.93
CA PRO A 34 -13.99 17.12 12.83
C PRO A 34 -15.23 16.64 12.04
N PRO A 35 -16.06 15.72 12.58
CA PRO A 35 -17.27 15.24 11.92
C PRO A 35 -18.19 16.36 11.41
N SER A 36 -18.35 17.45 12.19
CA SER A 36 -19.12 18.64 11.79
C SER A 36 -18.71 19.30 10.47
N LYS A 37 -17.49 19.04 9.97
CA LYS A 37 -16.96 19.58 8.72
C LYS A 37 -16.82 18.54 7.62
N ASP A 38 -17.06 17.25 7.93
CA ASP A 38 -17.01 16.17 6.95
C ASP A 38 -18.41 15.86 6.41
N PRO A 39 -18.70 16.20 5.15
CA PRO A 39 -20.02 15.93 4.58
C PRO A 39 -20.37 14.43 4.56
N ASN A 40 -19.36 13.54 4.63
CA ASN A 40 -19.54 12.10 4.64
C ASN A 40 -19.54 11.49 6.04
N SER A 41 -19.44 12.30 7.12
CA SER A 41 -19.33 11.76 8.49
C SER A 41 -20.50 10.87 8.90
N HIS A 42 -21.66 11.04 8.26
CA HIS A 42 -22.87 10.26 8.53
C HIS A 42 -22.87 8.88 7.84
N LEU A 43 -21.91 8.59 6.96
CA LEU A 43 -21.84 7.33 6.21
C LEU A 43 -21.04 6.22 6.93
N TYR A 44 -20.35 6.55 8.02
CA TYR A 44 -19.49 5.62 8.73
C TYR A 44 -19.55 5.83 10.25
N ASP A 45 -19.43 4.74 11.01
CA ASP A 45 -19.24 4.78 12.46
C ASP A 45 -17.78 5.10 12.81
N TYR A 46 -16.82 4.59 12.01
CA TYR A 46 -15.40 4.62 12.36
C TYR A 46 -14.48 5.05 11.20
N ASP A 47 -13.52 5.94 11.51
CA ASP A 47 -12.35 6.29 10.68
C ASP A 47 -11.08 6.05 11.51
N LEU A 48 -10.62 4.80 11.52
CA LEU A 48 -9.52 4.33 12.37
C LEU A 48 -8.19 4.35 11.64
N THR A 49 -7.10 4.52 12.38
CA THR A 49 -5.74 4.37 11.85
C THR A 49 -5.44 2.95 11.39
N THR A 50 -6.12 1.95 11.95
CA THR A 50 -6.01 0.53 11.57
C THR A 50 -6.73 0.17 10.27
N HIS A 51 -7.51 1.10 9.70
CA HIS A 51 -8.30 0.88 8.47
C HIS A 51 -7.76 1.70 7.28
N VAL A 52 -6.47 2.01 7.35
CA VAL A 52 -5.69 2.54 6.23
C VAL A 52 -5.04 1.36 5.51
N MET A 53 -5.29 1.22 4.22
CA MET A 53 -4.75 0.18 3.35
C MET A 53 -3.77 0.82 2.38
N LEU A 54 -2.47 0.60 2.58
CA LEU A 54 -1.43 1.00 1.66
C LEU A 54 -0.97 -0.24 0.88
N ILE A 55 -1.19 -0.24 -0.43
CA ILE A 55 -0.71 -1.30 -1.32
C ILE A 55 0.60 -0.89 -1.97
N SER A 56 1.58 -1.80 -2.01
CA SER A 56 2.88 -1.59 -2.66
C SER A 56 3.27 -2.82 -3.47
N ASP A 57 3.96 -2.62 -4.59
CA ASP A 57 4.71 -3.67 -5.25
C ASP A 57 6.02 -3.90 -4.50
N TRP A 58 6.57 -5.11 -4.58
CA TRP A 58 7.77 -5.47 -3.85
C TRP A 58 8.70 -6.34 -4.68
N LEU A 59 9.94 -5.90 -4.76
CA LEU A 59 11.03 -6.63 -5.41
C LEU A 59 11.74 -7.51 -4.38
N HIS A 60 12.23 -8.67 -4.80
CA HIS A 60 13.07 -9.55 -3.97
C HIS A 60 14.57 -9.26 -4.11
N GLU A 61 14.90 -8.07 -4.61
CA GLU A 61 16.24 -7.52 -4.79
C GLU A 61 16.18 -6.00 -4.64
N ASP A 62 17.34 -5.36 -4.53
CA ASP A 62 17.38 -3.90 -4.50
C ASP A 62 16.94 -3.34 -5.87
N ALA A 63 16.16 -2.26 -5.88
CA ALA A 63 15.66 -1.69 -7.13
C ALA A 63 16.79 -1.29 -8.08
N THR A 64 17.95 -0.89 -7.56
CA THR A 64 19.14 -0.57 -8.40
C THR A 64 19.79 -1.78 -9.06
N GLU A 65 19.55 -3.00 -8.56
CA GLU A 65 19.97 -4.25 -9.23
C GLU A 65 19.03 -4.60 -10.39
N ARG A 66 17.75 -4.22 -10.27
CA ARG A 66 16.73 -4.44 -11.31
C ARG A 66 16.78 -3.39 -12.43
N PHE A 67 16.92 -2.11 -12.09
CA PHE A 67 16.80 -0.99 -13.02
C PHE A 67 18.16 -0.31 -13.29
N PRO A 68 18.44 0.14 -14.53
CA PRO A 68 17.54 0.24 -15.69
C PRO A 68 17.33 -1.08 -16.45
N GLY A 69 18.01 -2.14 -16.04
CA GLY A 69 17.84 -3.48 -16.59
C GLY A 69 18.97 -4.40 -16.15
N ARG A 70 18.64 -5.65 -15.82
CA ARG A 70 19.65 -6.69 -15.61
C ARG A 70 20.36 -6.98 -16.93
N LEU A 71 21.69 -6.84 -16.94
CA LEU A 71 22.51 -7.07 -18.14
C LEU A 71 22.51 -8.53 -18.63
N ALA A 72 22.20 -9.49 -17.75
CA ALA A 72 22.37 -10.92 -18.04
C ALA A 72 21.08 -11.76 -18.07
N VAL A 73 19.98 -11.31 -17.44
CA VAL A 73 18.75 -12.10 -17.30
C VAL A 73 17.56 -11.16 -17.39
N ASN A 74 16.72 -11.34 -18.42
CA ASN A 74 15.54 -10.50 -18.64
C ASN A 74 14.40 -10.94 -17.71
N THR A 75 14.43 -10.51 -16.45
CA THR A 75 13.38 -10.77 -15.45
C THR A 75 12.16 -9.85 -15.58
N GLY A 76 12.14 -8.95 -16.57
CA GLY A 76 11.07 -7.96 -16.74
C GLY A 76 11.03 -6.93 -15.61
N GLN A 77 9.97 -6.13 -15.59
CA GLN A 77 9.73 -5.07 -14.59
C GLN A 77 8.67 -5.46 -13.56
N ASP A 78 8.11 -6.66 -13.69
CA ASP A 78 7.07 -7.15 -12.80
C ASP A 78 7.67 -7.45 -11.42
N PRO A 79 6.99 -7.01 -10.35
CA PRO A 79 7.41 -7.32 -8.99
C PRO A 79 7.13 -8.78 -8.64
N GLU A 80 7.92 -9.35 -7.75
CA GLU A 80 7.69 -10.70 -7.25
C GLU A 80 6.47 -10.78 -6.31
N ASN A 81 6.14 -9.68 -5.62
CA ASN A 81 5.08 -9.68 -4.63
C ASN A 81 4.29 -8.37 -4.58
N VAL A 82 3.07 -8.45 -4.05
CA VAL A 82 2.26 -7.29 -3.65
C VAL A 82 2.08 -7.33 -2.14
N LEU A 83 2.29 -6.19 -1.50
CA LEU A 83 2.13 -6.03 -0.07
C LEU A 83 0.92 -5.16 0.24
N ILE A 84 0.22 -5.50 1.32
CA ILE A 84 -0.77 -4.65 1.97
C ILE A 84 -0.20 -4.28 3.33
N ASN A 85 -0.02 -2.98 3.60
CA ASN A 85 0.59 -2.46 4.82
C ASN A 85 1.94 -3.12 5.15
N GLY A 86 2.75 -3.39 4.11
CA GLY A 86 4.07 -4.03 4.24
C GLY A 86 4.03 -5.55 4.50
N LYS A 87 2.85 -6.18 4.40
CA LYS A 87 2.63 -7.61 4.64
C LYS A 87 2.16 -8.31 3.37
N GLY A 88 2.63 -9.54 3.16
CA GLY A 88 2.29 -10.36 2.01
C GLY A 88 3.00 -11.71 2.09
N GLN A 89 2.56 -12.67 1.30
CA GLN A 89 3.16 -14.00 1.18
C GLN A 89 3.58 -14.23 -0.27
N PHE A 90 4.72 -14.87 -0.47
CA PHE A 90 5.23 -15.21 -1.79
C PHE A 90 5.27 -16.72 -1.96
N LYS A 91 4.83 -17.20 -3.12
CA LYS A 91 5.00 -18.57 -3.55
C LYS A 91 6.04 -18.60 -4.67
N ASP A 92 7.17 -19.25 -4.42
CA ASP A 92 8.20 -19.45 -5.42
C ASP A 92 7.64 -20.30 -6.58
N PRO A 93 7.62 -19.79 -7.82
CA PRO A 93 7.08 -20.53 -8.96
C PRO A 93 7.92 -21.75 -9.35
N ASN A 94 9.20 -21.80 -8.98
CA ASN A 94 10.11 -22.89 -9.33
C ASN A 94 10.07 -24.03 -8.30
N THR A 95 10.03 -23.69 -7.01
CA THR A 95 10.08 -24.69 -5.93
C THR A 95 8.71 -24.99 -5.34
N GLY A 96 7.71 -24.13 -5.56
CA GLY A 96 6.40 -24.20 -4.93
C GLY A 96 6.40 -23.84 -3.45
N PHE A 97 7.55 -23.50 -2.87
CA PHE A 97 7.68 -23.09 -1.48
C PHE A 97 6.92 -21.78 -1.25
N MET A 98 6.17 -21.71 -0.13
CA MET A 98 5.45 -20.52 0.28
C MET A 98 6.09 -19.93 1.53
N THR A 99 6.34 -18.63 1.54
CA THR A 99 6.80 -17.93 2.75
C THR A 99 5.71 -17.94 3.82
N ASN A 100 6.11 -18.12 5.08
CA ASN A 100 5.21 -18.04 6.23
C ASN A 100 5.27 -16.66 6.91
N THR A 101 4.86 -15.64 6.16
CA THR A 101 4.78 -14.24 6.62
C THR A 101 3.32 -13.87 6.92
N PRO A 102 3.07 -12.94 7.85
CA PRO A 102 1.71 -12.53 8.17
C PRO A 102 1.05 -11.81 6.99
N LEU A 103 -0.27 -11.89 6.92
CA LEU A 103 -1.11 -11.05 6.05
C LEU A 103 -1.70 -9.89 6.85
N GLU A 104 -2.08 -8.83 6.15
CA GLU A 104 -2.80 -7.72 6.80
C GLU A 104 -4.24 -8.11 7.12
N VAL A 105 -4.68 -7.77 8.34
CA VAL A 105 -6.03 -8.09 8.83
C VAL A 105 -6.72 -6.81 9.28
N PHE A 106 -7.84 -6.51 8.64
CA PHE A 106 -8.73 -5.41 9.03
C PHE A 106 -9.90 -5.98 9.84
N THR A 107 -9.93 -5.70 11.15
CA THR A 107 -11.01 -6.18 12.02
C THR A 107 -12.24 -5.28 11.93
N ILE A 108 -13.42 -5.90 11.78
CA ILE A 108 -14.70 -5.22 11.62
C ILE A 108 -15.68 -5.76 12.66
N THR A 109 -16.49 -4.88 13.27
CA THR A 109 -17.63 -5.28 14.10
C THR A 109 -18.89 -5.40 13.25
N PRO A 110 -19.66 -6.49 13.34
CA PRO A 110 -20.92 -6.64 12.60
C PRO A 110 -21.89 -5.48 12.85
N GLY A 111 -22.54 -5.01 11.78
CA GLY A 111 -23.50 -3.89 11.84
C GLY A 111 -22.85 -2.51 11.98
N LYS A 112 -21.53 -2.40 11.84
CA LYS A 112 -20.79 -1.12 11.85
C LYS A 112 -20.19 -0.80 10.49
N SER A 113 -20.22 0.47 10.14
CA SER A 113 -19.68 1.00 8.88
C SER A 113 -18.32 1.65 9.11
N TYR A 114 -17.34 1.32 8.25
CA TYR A 114 -15.95 1.79 8.38
C TYR A 114 -15.54 2.57 7.14
N ARG A 115 -14.85 3.70 7.33
CA ARG A 115 -14.18 4.42 6.26
C ARG A 115 -12.82 3.78 5.98
N MET A 116 -12.74 2.97 4.92
CA MET A 116 -11.48 2.44 4.42
C MET A 116 -10.71 3.52 3.67
N ARG A 117 -9.43 3.73 4.01
CA ARG A 117 -8.56 4.70 3.34
C ARG A 117 -7.49 3.96 2.53
N ILE A 118 -7.69 3.88 1.22
CA ILE A 118 -6.83 3.11 0.32
C ILE A 118 -5.79 4.02 -0.35
N ILE A 119 -4.53 3.61 -0.36
CA ILE A 119 -3.39 4.28 -0.98
C ILE A 119 -2.72 3.28 -1.91
N ASN A 120 -2.58 3.64 -3.19
CA ASN A 120 -1.72 2.91 -4.12
C ASN A 120 -0.31 3.53 -4.13
N ALA A 121 0.66 2.79 -3.58
CA ALA A 121 2.06 3.16 -3.55
C ALA A 121 2.91 2.37 -4.57
N PHE A 122 2.30 1.67 -5.53
CA PHE A 122 3.01 0.95 -6.59
C PHE A 122 4.00 1.86 -7.34
N ALA A 123 5.12 1.30 -7.76
CA ALA A 123 6.21 2.00 -8.42
C ALA A 123 6.68 1.36 -9.72
N SER A 124 6.51 0.04 -9.92
CA SER A 124 6.85 -0.65 -11.16
C SER A 124 5.62 -0.97 -12.02
N VAL A 125 4.47 -1.27 -11.43
CA VAL A 125 3.25 -1.69 -12.16
C VAL A 125 2.01 -0.84 -11.83
N CYS A 126 1.18 -0.56 -12.85
CA CYS A 126 -0.14 0.09 -12.73
C CYS A 126 -1.05 -0.44 -13.84
N PRO A 127 -2.37 -0.71 -13.61
CA PRO A 127 -3.18 -0.37 -12.43
C PRO A 127 -3.39 -1.53 -11.42
N ALA A 128 -3.89 -1.20 -10.22
CA ALA A 128 -4.36 -2.16 -9.22
C ALA A 128 -5.89 -2.20 -9.18
N GLN A 129 -6.46 -3.38 -8.91
CA GLN A 129 -7.87 -3.55 -8.57
C GLN A 129 -7.96 -4.13 -7.15
N VAL A 130 -8.76 -3.50 -6.30
CA VAL A 130 -9.06 -4.00 -4.95
C VAL A 130 -10.51 -4.45 -4.93
N THR A 131 -10.75 -5.68 -4.47
CA THR A 131 -12.08 -6.23 -4.24
C THR A 131 -12.18 -6.71 -2.80
N ILE A 132 -13.38 -6.60 -2.24
CA ILE A 132 -13.72 -7.17 -0.92
C ILE A 132 -14.81 -8.18 -1.19
N GLU A 133 -14.53 -9.46 -0.99
CA GLU A 133 -15.51 -10.50 -1.28
C GLU A 133 -16.76 -10.34 -0.40
N GLY A 134 -17.93 -10.47 -1.02
CA GLY A 134 -19.22 -10.30 -0.35
C GLY A 134 -19.60 -8.85 -0.02
N HIS A 135 -18.88 -7.85 -0.56
CA HIS A 135 -19.16 -6.41 -0.39
C HIS A 135 -19.06 -5.65 -1.72
#